data_AF-A0A7H0VJB6-F1
#
_entry.id   AF-A0A7H0VJB6-F1
#
_cell.length_a   1.000
_cell.length_b   1.000
_cell.length_c   1.000
_cell.angle_alpha   90.00
_cell.angle_beta   90.00
_cell.angle_gamma   90.00
#
_symmetry.space_group_name_H-M   'P 1'
#
loop_
_entity.id
_entity.type
_entity.pdbx_description
1 polymer ?
#
loop_
_entity_poly.entity_id
_entity_poly.type
_entity_poly.pdbx_seq_one_letter_code
_entity_poly.pdbx_strand_id
1 'polypeptide(L)'
;MLKRFRHSLKLTADRFYMGLFLSLGLAISFYHFIVLLFEIMKVLGVDRYGQMWSPGDHENYFHRWIIALWSLLLGFDLLLRYWFQKPEKTRFGKTFRRHRILNDHSLLIWEFSFLFLHIGFILSYWFLVAFRDLGNGFEILFNNRWVLPFALVIIYFRYWSNLLLHFRRKGFIALLLSTVIIAGLSFSLALWEIRDFDKTAQTLSKQGPYSLYDIQIPKSSFYLKSESVLSMNEVFLFENPKPRFYTYWQGEHELHEFYSIYTYHHWRSSETRLVVDRDLSMRTLIAFHQKVMVDINTCPFFYAVQASDELGSFQPSVHCNFPIWIWNYNHFDFDGIESPFRKVIRIEPLDSNHILLNGEPVDLNLLPMLLMDVIQERTSFGFHFKNWDQQHFQDYFKVLIEIRSSLELLSIKSPKHQKYQLWLWF
;
A
#
# COMPACT_ATOMS: atom_id res chain seq x y z
N MET A 1 -43.02 -20.67 -13.00
CA MET A 1 -42.62 -19.50 -13.83
C MET A 1 -41.71 -19.90 -15.01
N LEU A 2 -40.58 -20.57 -14.76
CA LEU A 2 -39.62 -21.03 -15.78
C LEU A 2 -40.25 -21.83 -16.94
N LYS A 3 -41.19 -22.76 -16.66
CA LYS A 3 -41.92 -23.49 -17.72
C LYS A 3 -42.66 -22.57 -18.70
N ARG A 4 -43.28 -21.48 -18.21
CA ARG A 4 -43.99 -20.49 -19.06
C ARG A 4 -43.00 -19.68 -19.89
N PHE A 5 -41.86 -19.29 -19.32
CA PHE A 5 -40.80 -18.59 -20.03
C PHE A 5 -40.18 -19.45 -21.14
N ARG A 6 -39.82 -20.70 -20.83
CA ARG A 6 -39.37 -21.71 -21.81
C ARG A 6 -40.35 -21.84 -22.98
N HIS A 7 -41.66 -21.94 -22.68
CA HIS A 7 -42.69 -22.03 -23.71
C HIS A 7 -42.76 -20.76 -24.58
N SER A 8 -42.57 -19.57 -24.00
CA SER A 8 -42.53 -18.32 -24.78
C SER A 8 -41.33 -18.23 -25.74
N LEU A 9 -40.22 -18.91 -25.41
CA LEU A 9 -39.03 -19.00 -26.25
C LEU A 9 -39.09 -20.15 -27.28
N LYS A 10 -40.10 -21.02 -27.24
CA LYS A 10 -40.23 -22.22 -28.08
C LYS A 10 -38.98 -23.13 -28.04
N LEU A 11 -38.40 -23.28 -26.84
CA LEU A 11 -37.24 -24.12 -26.58
C LEU A 11 -37.65 -25.52 -26.11
N THR A 12 -36.91 -26.54 -26.54
CA THR A 12 -36.98 -27.89 -25.96
C THR A 12 -36.45 -27.86 -24.52
N ALA A 13 -36.89 -28.81 -23.69
CA ALA A 13 -36.45 -28.91 -22.30
C ALA A 13 -34.92 -29.06 -22.20
N ASP A 14 -34.36 -29.98 -22.98
CA ASP A 14 -32.93 -30.31 -22.93
C ASP A 14 -32.07 -29.11 -23.31
N ARG A 15 -32.44 -28.38 -24.38
CA ARG A 15 -31.74 -27.16 -24.77
C ARG A 15 -31.83 -26.09 -23.69
N PHE A 16 -32.99 -25.94 -23.04
CA PHE A 16 -33.14 -24.96 -21.98
C PHE A 16 -32.17 -25.24 -20.83
N TYR A 17 -32.15 -26.48 -20.33
CA TYR A 17 -31.30 -26.89 -19.21
C TYR A 17 -29.81 -26.98 -19.59
N MET A 18 -29.47 -27.47 -20.78
CA MET A 18 -28.08 -27.55 -21.23
C MET A 18 -27.47 -26.16 -21.38
N GLY A 19 -28.23 -25.18 -21.89
CA GLY A 19 -27.78 -23.80 -21.92
C GLY A 19 -27.49 -23.24 -20.53
N LEU A 20 -28.39 -23.52 -19.58
CA LEU A 20 -28.24 -23.07 -18.19
C LEU A 20 -27.01 -23.71 -17.53
N PHE A 21 -26.81 -25.02 -17.70
CA PHE A 21 -25.66 -25.71 -17.15
C PHE A 21 -24.34 -25.23 -17.76
N LEU A 22 -24.30 -25.09 -19.09
CA LEU A 22 -23.09 -24.67 -19.81
C LEU A 22 -22.71 -23.21 -19.49
N SER A 23 -23.69 -22.31 -19.40
CA SER A 23 -23.46 -20.92 -18.99
C SER A 23 -23.01 -20.77 -17.54
N LEU A 24 -23.62 -21.51 -16.61
CA LEU A 24 -23.23 -21.49 -15.21
C LEU A 24 -21.83 -22.07 -15.02
N GLY A 25 -21.53 -23.20 -15.67
CA GLY A 25 -20.20 -23.79 -15.66
C GLY A 25 -19.14 -22.82 -16.18
N LEU A 26 -19.40 -22.14 -17.30
CA LEU A 26 -18.50 -21.12 -17.84
C LEU A 26 -18.33 -19.94 -16.87
N ALA A 27 -19.41 -19.44 -16.26
CA ALA A 27 -19.35 -18.35 -15.28
C ALA A 27 -18.48 -18.72 -14.07
N ILE A 28 -18.64 -19.94 -13.55
CA ILE A 28 -17.83 -20.44 -12.42
C ILE A 28 -16.36 -20.56 -12.85
N SER A 29 -16.07 -21.17 -14.00
CA SER A 29 -14.69 -21.28 -14.50
C SER A 29 -14.04 -19.91 -14.70
N PHE A 30 -14.78 -18.94 -15.24
CA PHE A 30 -14.29 -17.58 -15.46
C PHE A 30 -14.06 -16.83 -14.15
N TYR A 31 -14.93 -17.01 -13.16
CA TYR A 31 -14.75 -16.50 -11.81
C TYR A 31 -13.43 -16.99 -11.20
N HIS A 32 -13.21 -18.31 -11.19
CA HIS A 32 -11.96 -18.89 -10.68
C HIS A 32 -10.74 -18.39 -11.45
N PHE A 33 -10.84 -18.29 -12.77
CA PHE A 33 -9.75 -17.80 -13.60
C PHE A 33 -9.34 -16.36 -13.25
N ILE A 34 -10.30 -15.44 -13.11
CA ILE A 34 -9.99 -14.05 -12.74
C ILE A 34 -9.45 -13.97 -11.31
N VAL A 35 -10.03 -14.70 -10.36
CA VAL A 35 -9.53 -14.70 -8.98
C VAL A 35 -8.08 -15.18 -8.95
N LEU A 36 -7.75 -16.25 -9.68
CA LEU A 36 -6.39 -16.74 -9.80
C LEU A 36 -5.45 -15.69 -10.44
N LEU A 37 -5.90 -15.00 -11.48
CA LEU A 37 -5.11 -13.93 -12.11
C LEU A 37 -4.83 -12.78 -11.14
N PHE A 38 -5.82 -12.40 -10.33
CA PHE A 38 -5.67 -11.38 -9.30
C PHE A 38 -4.70 -11.85 -8.20
N GLU A 39 -4.77 -13.10 -7.78
CA GLU A 39 -3.80 -13.70 -6.85
C GLU A 39 -2.38 -13.66 -7.42
N ILE A 40 -2.19 -14.03 -8.69
CA ILE A 40 -0.89 -13.96 -9.37
C ILE A 40 -0.39 -12.51 -9.37
N MET A 41 -1.25 -11.54 -9.68
CA MET A 41 -0.86 -10.13 -9.64
C MET A 41 -0.43 -9.67 -8.26
N LYS A 42 -1.12 -10.09 -7.20
CA LYS A 42 -0.70 -9.75 -5.82
C LYS A 42 0.65 -10.40 -5.48
N VAL A 43 0.93 -11.62 -5.95
CA VAL A 43 2.22 -12.31 -5.73
C VAL A 43 3.34 -11.62 -6.51
N LEU A 44 3.07 -11.21 -7.75
CA LEU A 44 4.01 -10.40 -8.54
C LEU A 44 4.22 -9.00 -7.94
N GLY A 45 3.26 -8.54 -7.14
CA GLY A 45 3.28 -7.28 -6.42
C GLY A 45 3.85 -7.35 -5.00
N VAL A 46 4.49 -8.45 -4.63
CA VAL A 46 5.22 -8.54 -3.37
C VAL A 46 6.37 -7.53 -3.41
N ASP A 47 6.44 -6.69 -2.39
CA ASP A 47 7.46 -5.66 -2.32
C ASP A 47 8.82 -6.23 -1.95
N ARG A 48 9.82 -5.34 -1.87
CA ARG A 48 11.20 -5.70 -1.53
C ARG A 48 11.35 -6.24 -0.11
N TYR A 49 10.36 -6.05 0.74
CA TYR A 49 10.35 -6.50 2.12
C TYR A 49 9.59 -7.81 2.30
N GLY A 50 9.22 -8.49 1.21
CA GLY A 50 8.40 -9.68 1.27
C GLY A 50 6.97 -9.40 1.76
N GLN A 51 6.58 -8.13 1.86
CA GLN A 51 5.23 -7.76 2.21
C GLN A 51 4.39 -7.79 0.94
N MET A 52 3.31 -8.54 1.04
CA MET A 52 2.34 -8.65 -0.01
C MET A 52 1.24 -7.65 0.27
N TRP A 53 0.74 -6.99 -0.77
CA TRP A 53 -0.47 -6.21 -0.63
C TRP A 53 -1.64 -7.14 -0.24
N SER A 54 -2.10 -7.00 1.01
CA SER A 54 -3.23 -7.74 1.56
C SER A 54 -4.37 -6.77 1.76
N PRO A 55 -5.46 -6.83 0.98
CA PRO A 55 -6.66 -6.05 1.28
C PRO A 55 -7.29 -6.58 2.56
N GLY A 56 -8.05 -5.74 3.27
CA GLY A 56 -8.85 -6.20 4.40
C GLY A 56 -9.93 -7.20 3.99
N ASP A 57 -10.48 -7.96 4.94
CA ASP A 57 -11.49 -8.99 4.66
C ASP A 57 -12.69 -8.45 3.88
N HIS A 58 -13.16 -7.25 4.26
CA HIS A 58 -14.25 -6.55 3.58
C HIS A 58 -13.89 -6.17 2.14
N GLU A 59 -12.65 -5.76 1.90
CA GLU A 59 -12.17 -5.39 0.57
C GLU A 59 -11.99 -6.65 -0.28
N ASN A 60 -11.33 -7.68 0.23
CA ASN A 60 -11.20 -8.97 -0.44
C ASN A 60 -12.57 -9.53 -0.85
N TYR A 61 -13.54 -9.51 0.06
CA TYR A 61 -14.91 -9.89 -0.23
C TYR A 61 -15.53 -9.06 -1.34
N PHE A 62 -15.38 -7.73 -1.28
CA PHE A 62 -15.90 -6.82 -2.29
C PHE A 62 -15.35 -7.09 -3.69
N HIS A 63 -14.04 -7.35 -3.83
CA HIS A 63 -13.44 -7.71 -5.12
C HIS A 63 -13.98 -9.04 -5.64
N ARG A 64 -14.03 -10.08 -4.78
CA ARG A 64 -14.59 -11.37 -5.13
C ARG A 64 -16.04 -11.24 -5.61
N TRP A 65 -16.83 -10.41 -4.94
CA TRP A 65 -18.21 -10.14 -5.34
C TRP A 65 -18.33 -9.45 -6.70
N ILE A 66 -17.51 -8.44 -7.00
CA ILE A 66 -17.48 -7.80 -8.32
C ILE A 66 -17.09 -8.82 -9.40
N ILE A 67 -16.05 -9.61 -9.16
CA ILE A 67 -15.57 -10.62 -10.12
C ILE A 67 -16.65 -11.69 -10.35
N ALA A 68 -17.34 -12.12 -9.28
CA ALA A 68 -18.46 -13.05 -9.38
C ALA A 68 -19.62 -12.46 -10.18
N LEU A 69 -19.98 -11.21 -9.94
CA LEU A 69 -21.03 -10.51 -10.68
C LEU A 69 -20.67 -10.42 -12.18
N TRP A 70 -19.45 -10.00 -12.50
CA TRP A 70 -18.98 -9.91 -13.89
C TRP A 70 -18.99 -11.28 -14.58
N SER A 71 -18.51 -12.32 -13.90
CA SER A 71 -18.48 -13.68 -14.43
C SER A 71 -19.89 -14.23 -14.70
N LEU A 72 -20.85 -13.97 -13.80
CA LEU A 72 -22.25 -14.35 -13.97
C LEU A 72 -22.92 -13.58 -15.12
N LEU A 73 -22.56 -12.31 -15.35
CA LEU A 73 -23.06 -11.55 -16.49
C LEU A 73 -22.56 -12.11 -17.82
N LEU A 74 -21.30 -12.55 -17.89
CA LEU A 74 -20.76 -13.22 -19.07
C LEU A 74 -21.43 -14.58 -19.32
N GLY A 75 -21.64 -15.37 -18.28
CA GLY A 75 -22.44 -16.59 -18.37
C GLY A 75 -23.86 -16.30 -18.84
N PHE A 76 -24.49 -15.26 -18.31
CA PHE A 76 -25.84 -14.84 -18.72
C PHE A 76 -25.91 -14.43 -20.19
N ASP A 77 -24.92 -13.70 -20.72
CA ASP A 77 -24.85 -13.40 -22.14
C ASP A 77 -24.74 -14.68 -23.00
N LEU A 78 -23.87 -15.61 -22.61
CA LEU A 78 -23.74 -16.90 -23.29
C LEU A 78 -25.05 -17.71 -23.26
N LEU A 79 -25.76 -17.69 -22.13
CA LEU A 79 -27.06 -18.33 -21.97
C LEU A 79 -28.07 -17.77 -22.97
N LEU A 80 -28.15 -16.44 -23.06
CA LEU A 80 -29.03 -15.77 -24.01
C LEU A 80 -28.64 -16.16 -25.44
N ARG A 81 -27.36 -16.09 -25.81
CA ARG A 81 -26.89 -16.52 -27.14
C ARG A 81 -27.33 -17.94 -27.45
N TYR A 82 -27.07 -18.87 -26.54
CA TYR A 82 -27.42 -20.28 -26.70
C TYR A 82 -28.93 -20.51 -26.87
N TRP A 83 -29.76 -19.83 -26.08
CA TRP A 83 -31.22 -19.87 -26.23
C TRP A 83 -31.71 -19.18 -27.51
N PHE A 84 -31.04 -18.12 -27.96
CA PHE A 84 -31.46 -17.33 -29.12
C PHE A 84 -30.83 -17.79 -30.46
N GLN A 85 -29.86 -18.70 -30.50
CA GLN A 85 -29.16 -19.12 -31.73
C GLN A 85 -29.97 -20.07 -32.65
N LYS A 86 -31.28 -20.26 -32.48
CA LYS A 86 -32.02 -21.23 -33.31
C LYS A 86 -32.20 -20.68 -34.75
N PRO A 87 -31.75 -21.37 -35.80
CA PRO A 87 -32.16 -21.05 -37.16
C PRO A 87 -33.65 -21.40 -37.32
N GLU A 88 -34.51 -20.39 -37.44
CA GLU A 88 -35.88 -20.63 -37.87
C GLU A 88 -35.90 -20.76 -39.39
N LYS A 89 -36.44 -21.86 -39.92
CA LYS A 89 -36.62 -22.11 -41.35
C LYS A 89 -37.65 -21.16 -42.01
N THR A 90 -38.09 -20.07 -41.36
CA THR A 90 -39.26 -19.28 -41.82
C THR A 90 -39.13 -17.78 -41.55
N ARG A 91 -39.46 -16.99 -42.60
CA ARG A 91 -39.68 -15.52 -42.69
C ARG A 91 -38.52 -14.62 -42.23
N PHE A 92 -37.70 -14.24 -43.22
CA PHE A 92 -36.59 -13.26 -43.17
C PHE A 92 -36.73 -12.10 -42.15
N GLY A 93 -37.91 -11.47 -42.03
CA GLY A 93 -38.10 -10.30 -41.16
C GLY A 93 -38.01 -10.56 -39.64
N LYS A 94 -38.45 -11.73 -39.14
CA LYS A 94 -38.33 -12.06 -37.70
C LYS A 94 -36.91 -12.50 -37.35
N THR A 95 -36.25 -13.16 -38.30
CA THR A 95 -34.85 -13.58 -38.21
C THR A 95 -33.91 -12.40 -38.07
N PHE A 96 -34.17 -11.30 -38.81
CA PHE A 96 -33.37 -10.07 -38.76
C PHE A 96 -33.39 -9.38 -37.38
N ARG A 97 -34.58 -9.21 -36.77
CA ARG A 97 -34.68 -8.58 -35.44
C ARG A 97 -33.97 -9.39 -34.35
N ARG A 98 -34.05 -10.73 -34.40
CA ARG A 98 -33.37 -11.62 -33.45
C ARG A 98 -31.85 -11.59 -33.62
N HIS A 99 -31.37 -11.60 -34.87
CA HIS A 99 -29.94 -11.46 -35.17
C HIS A 99 -29.41 -10.10 -34.70
N ARG A 100 -30.18 -9.03 -34.91
CA ARG A 100 -29.82 -7.70 -34.39
C ARG A 100 -29.68 -7.71 -32.87
N ILE A 101 -30.62 -8.29 -32.13
CA ILE A 101 -30.52 -8.40 -30.66
C ILE A 101 -29.27 -9.19 -30.25
N LEU A 102 -29.02 -10.34 -30.88
CA LEU A 102 -27.83 -11.16 -30.61
C LEU A 102 -26.53 -10.42 -30.90
N ASN A 103 -26.48 -9.68 -32.01
CA ASN A 103 -25.32 -8.91 -32.41
C ASN A 103 -25.09 -7.72 -31.46
N ASP A 104 -26.13 -6.95 -31.16
CA ASP A 104 -26.06 -5.80 -30.25
C ASP A 104 -25.62 -6.24 -28.84
N HIS A 105 -26.08 -7.41 -28.36
CA HIS A 105 -25.65 -7.96 -27.07
C HIS A 105 -24.18 -8.40 -27.09
N SER A 106 -23.80 -9.11 -28.15
CA SER A 106 -22.44 -9.62 -28.29
C SER A 106 -21.45 -8.47 -28.39
N LEU A 107 -21.76 -7.48 -29.22
CA LEU A 107 -20.94 -6.30 -29.42
C LEU A 107 -20.79 -5.52 -28.12
N LEU A 108 -21.88 -5.25 -27.39
CA LEU A 108 -21.81 -4.51 -26.12
C LEU A 108 -20.91 -5.19 -25.08
N ILE A 109 -21.03 -6.51 -24.90
CA ILE A 109 -20.22 -7.21 -23.89
C ILE A 109 -18.76 -7.31 -24.29
N TRP A 110 -18.49 -7.50 -25.59
CA TRP A 110 -17.14 -7.56 -26.09
C TRP A 110 -16.49 -6.18 -26.03
N GLU A 111 -17.19 -5.11 -26.42
CA GLU A 111 -16.71 -3.73 -26.30
C GLU A 111 -16.46 -3.35 -24.85
N PHE A 112 -17.39 -3.67 -23.94
CA PHE A 112 -17.18 -3.41 -22.52
C PHE A 112 -16.01 -4.22 -21.96
N SER A 113 -15.95 -5.52 -22.22
CA SER A 113 -14.87 -6.38 -21.72
C SER A 113 -13.52 -5.96 -22.31
N PHE A 114 -13.49 -5.57 -23.58
CA PHE A 114 -12.30 -5.04 -24.25
C PHE A 114 -11.84 -3.72 -23.61
N LEU A 115 -12.76 -2.77 -23.42
CA LEU A 115 -12.48 -1.50 -22.76
C LEU A 115 -12.00 -1.73 -21.32
N PHE A 116 -12.68 -2.60 -20.58
CA PHE A 116 -12.35 -2.93 -19.20
C PHE A 116 -10.98 -3.60 -19.09
N LEU A 117 -10.68 -4.56 -19.96
CA LEU A 117 -9.36 -5.19 -20.04
C LEU A 117 -8.28 -4.21 -20.47
N HIS A 118 -8.58 -3.28 -21.40
CA HIS A 118 -7.63 -2.24 -21.79
C HIS A 118 -7.32 -1.29 -20.64
N ILE A 119 -8.35 -0.78 -19.95
CA ILE A 119 -8.16 0.08 -18.79
C ILE A 119 -7.43 -0.69 -17.68
N GLY A 120 -7.85 -1.92 -17.40
CA GLY A 120 -7.21 -2.79 -16.41
C GLY A 120 -5.75 -3.05 -16.75
N PHE A 121 -5.42 -3.35 -18.01
CA PHE A 121 -4.05 -3.57 -18.46
C PHE A 121 -3.21 -2.30 -18.43
N ILE A 122 -3.73 -1.17 -18.91
CA ILE A 122 -3.04 0.13 -18.86
C ILE A 122 -2.76 0.52 -17.42
N LEU A 123 -3.74 0.39 -16.52
CA LEU A 123 -3.57 0.65 -15.09
C LEU A 123 -2.57 -0.33 -14.48
N SER A 124 -2.69 -1.63 -14.75
CA SER A 124 -1.76 -2.64 -14.23
C SER A 124 -0.33 -2.41 -14.70
N TYR A 125 -0.15 -2.06 -15.98
CA TYR A 125 1.14 -1.73 -16.57
C TYR A 125 1.69 -0.42 -16.01
N TRP A 126 0.85 0.61 -15.88
CA TRP A 126 1.22 1.87 -15.23
C TRP A 126 1.63 1.64 -13.78
N PHE A 127 0.92 0.81 -13.03
CA PHE A 127 1.33 0.47 -11.68
C PHE A 127 2.64 -0.31 -11.70
N LEU A 128 2.77 -1.37 -12.49
CA LEU A 128 4.00 -2.15 -12.58
C LEU A 128 5.24 -1.31 -12.97
N VAL A 129 5.08 -0.35 -13.88
CA VAL A 129 6.18 0.46 -14.44
C VAL A 129 6.41 1.75 -13.68
N ALA A 130 5.35 2.50 -13.34
CA ALA A 130 5.45 3.81 -12.70
C ALA A 130 5.44 3.73 -11.17
N PHE A 131 4.84 2.70 -10.58
CA PHE A 131 4.68 2.56 -9.13
C PHE A 131 5.10 1.15 -8.69
N ARG A 132 6.40 0.88 -8.49
CA ARG A 132 6.78 -0.44 -7.92
C ARG A 132 6.17 -0.67 -6.52
N ASP A 133 5.63 0.36 -5.88
CA ASP A 133 4.64 0.22 -4.79
C ASP A 133 3.22 0.23 -5.36
N LEU A 134 2.68 -0.96 -5.59
CA LEU A 134 1.31 -1.16 -6.05
C LEU A 134 0.26 -0.59 -5.07
N GLY A 135 0.60 -0.45 -3.79
CA GLY A 135 -0.31 -0.02 -2.71
C GLY A 135 -1.02 1.30 -3.00
N ASN A 136 -0.26 2.38 -3.26
CA ASN A 136 -0.81 3.72 -3.51
C ASN A 136 -1.68 3.78 -4.77
N GLY A 137 -1.35 2.95 -5.76
CA GLY A 137 -2.09 2.88 -7.00
C GLY A 137 -3.50 2.33 -6.84
N PHE A 138 -3.63 1.30 -5.99
CA PHE A 138 -4.91 0.71 -5.69
C PHE A 138 -5.80 1.63 -4.84
N GLU A 139 -5.24 2.56 -4.04
CA GLU A 139 -6.03 3.52 -3.25
C GLU A 139 -7.01 4.33 -4.12
N ILE A 140 -6.62 4.73 -5.33
CA ILE A 140 -7.51 5.45 -6.25
C ILE A 140 -8.70 4.58 -6.67
N LEU A 141 -8.46 3.29 -6.92
CA LEU A 141 -9.52 2.33 -7.22
C LEU A 141 -10.40 2.08 -5.98
N PHE A 142 -9.82 2.08 -4.77
CA PHE A 142 -10.55 1.94 -3.52
C PHE A 142 -11.46 3.12 -3.19
N ASN A 143 -10.93 4.33 -3.33
CA ASN A 143 -11.69 5.55 -3.12
C ASN A 143 -12.88 5.64 -4.09
N ASN A 144 -12.74 5.04 -5.27
CA ASN A 144 -13.78 4.97 -6.30
C ASN A 144 -14.45 3.58 -6.41
N ARG A 145 -14.47 2.79 -5.33
CA ARG A 145 -14.96 1.40 -5.32
C ARG A 145 -16.35 1.20 -5.93
N TRP A 146 -17.22 2.20 -5.87
CA TRP A 146 -18.59 2.14 -6.39
C TRP A 146 -18.69 2.17 -7.92
N VAL A 147 -17.69 2.72 -8.63
CA VAL A 147 -17.75 2.88 -10.09
C VAL A 147 -17.89 1.53 -10.80
N LEU A 148 -17.17 0.52 -10.33
CA LEU A 148 -17.18 -0.84 -10.89
C LEU A 148 -18.56 -1.53 -10.82
N PRO A 149 -19.20 -1.68 -9.64
CA PRO A 149 -20.51 -2.29 -9.57
C PRO A 149 -21.57 -1.48 -10.34
N PHE A 150 -21.49 -0.14 -10.35
CA PHE A 150 -22.40 0.67 -11.17
C PHE A 150 -22.24 0.37 -12.67
N ALA A 151 -21.01 0.26 -13.18
CA ALA A 151 -20.76 -0.10 -14.57
C ALA A 151 -21.37 -1.47 -14.92
N LEU A 152 -21.18 -2.48 -14.06
CA LEU A 152 -21.76 -3.81 -14.24
C LEU A 152 -23.29 -3.80 -14.21
N VAL A 153 -23.89 -3.02 -13.31
CA VAL A 153 -25.35 -2.84 -13.24
C VAL A 153 -25.89 -2.16 -14.50
N ILE A 154 -25.20 -1.15 -15.03
CA ILE A 154 -25.58 -0.48 -16.28
C ILE A 154 -25.59 -1.47 -17.46
N ILE A 155 -24.56 -2.32 -17.57
CA ILE A 155 -24.47 -3.36 -18.62
C ILE A 155 -25.60 -4.36 -18.47
N TYR A 156 -25.87 -4.80 -17.24
CA TYR A 156 -26.97 -5.71 -16.96
C TYR A 156 -28.32 -5.13 -17.42
N PHE A 157 -28.62 -3.87 -17.07
CA PHE A 157 -29.84 -3.20 -17.53
C PHE A 157 -29.87 -2.97 -19.03
N ARG A 158 -28.71 -2.75 -19.66
CA ARG A 158 -28.62 -2.62 -21.12
C ARG A 158 -28.99 -3.93 -21.81
N TYR A 159 -28.58 -5.10 -21.32
CA TYR A 159 -29.04 -6.40 -21.83
C TYR A 159 -30.56 -6.55 -21.75
N TRP A 160 -31.11 -6.17 -20.61
CA TRP A 160 -32.54 -6.27 -20.38
C TRP A 160 -33.36 -5.29 -21.20
N SER A 161 -32.84 -4.09 -21.47
CA SER A 161 -33.54 -3.08 -22.28
C SER A 161 -33.89 -3.63 -23.66
N ASN A 162 -32.95 -4.33 -24.30
CA ASN A 162 -33.17 -4.97 -25.60
C ASN A 162 -34.16 -6.15 -25.53
N LEU A 163 -34.11 -6.95 -24.45
CA LEU A 163 -35.06 -8.05 -24.23
C LEU A 163 -36.48 -7.54 -23.93
N LEU A 164 -36.61 -6.46 -23.16
CA LEU A 164 -37.89 -5.85 -22.79
C LEU A 164 -38.63 -5.30 -24.00
N LEU A 165 -37.92 -4.78 -25.02
CA LEU A 165 -38.52 -4.41 -26.30
C LEU A 165 -39.25 -5.59 -26.97
N HIS A 166 -38.77 -6.81 -26.75
CA HIS A 166 -39.37 -8.02 -27.33
C HIS A 166 -40.48 -8.63 -26.45
N PHE A 167 -40.25 -8.79 -25.14
CA PHE A 167 -41.15 -9.52 -24.24
C PHE A 167 -42.15 -8.62 -23.47
N ARG A 168 -41.99 -7.28 -23.53
CA ARG A 168 -42.83 -6.28 -22.87
C ARG A 168 -43.05 -6.60 -21.38
N ARG A 169 -44.30 -6.59 -20.89
CA ARG A 169 -44.68 -6.83 -19.48
C ARG A 169 -44.14 -8.14 -18.92
N LYS A 170 -44.10 -9.22 -19.71
CA LYS A 170 -43.59 -10.52 -19.25
C LYS A 170 -42.07 -10.50 -19.05
N GLY A 171 -41.37 -9.61 -19.73
CA GLY A 171 -39.93 -9.43 -19.57
C GLY A 171 -39.56 -8.85 -18.21
N PHE A 172 -40.37 -7.96 -17.63
CA PHE A 172 -40.08 -7.38 -16.30
C PHE A 172 -40.04 -8.42 -15.17
N ILE A 173 -40.93 -9.42 -15.21
CA ILE A 173 -40.93 -10.51 -14.22
C ILE A 173 -39.66 -11.36 -14.39
N ALA A 174 -39.27 -11.64 -15.63
CA ALA A 174 -38.05 -12.39 -15.91
C ALA A 174 -36.79 -11.62 -15.50
N LEU A 175 -36.78 -10.30 -15.70
CA LEU A 175 -35.74 -9.38 -15.24
C LEU A 175 -35.59 -9.42 -13.73
N LEU A 176 -36.69 -9.25 -12.99
CA LEU A 176 -36.65 -9.29 -11.54
C LEU A 176 -36.11 -10.65 -11.04
N LEU A 177 -36.59 -11.74 -11.64
CA LEU A 177 -36.15 -13.09 -11.28
C LEU A 177 -34.65 -13.29 -11.54
N SER A 178 -34.14 -12.86 -12.70
CA SER A 178 -32.71 -12.98 -12.99
C SER A 178 -31.87 -12.07 -12.10
N THR A 179 -32.36 -10.88 -11.73
CA THR A 179 -31.65 -9.99 -10.80
C THR A 179 -31.45 -10.67 -9.47
N VAL A 180 -32.52 -11.28 -8.91
CA VAL A 180 -32.46 -12.00 -7.63
C VAL A 180 -31.52 -13.20 -7.73
N ILE A 181 -31.59 -13.96 -8.82
CA ILE A 181 -30.72 -15.13 -9.02
C ILE A 181 -29.25 -14.71 -9.15
N ILE A 182 -28.94 -13.72 -9.99
CA ILE A 182 -27.56 -13.25 -10.22
C ILE A 182 -27.00 -12.65 -8.93
N ALA A 183 -27.78 -11.84 -8.21
CA ALA A 183 -27.34 -11.28 -6.93
C ALA A 183 -27.09 -12.38 -5.89
N GLY A 184 -28.02 -13.33 -5.73
CA GLY A 184 -27.86 -14.45 -4.79
C GLY A 184 -26.64 -15.32 -5.13
N LEU A 185 -26.44 -15.64 -6.41
CA LEU A 185 -25.29 -16.41 -6.87
C LEU A 185 -23.98 -15.63 -6.74
N SER A 186 -23.96 -14.32 -7.01
CA SER A 186 -22.73 -13.52 -6.90
C SER A 186 -22.29 -13.40 -5.45
N PHE A 187 -23.23 -13.21 -4.51
CA PHE A 187 -22.94 -13.25 -3.08
C PHE A 187 -22.44 -14.62 -2.62
N SER A 188 -23.06 -15.71 -3.12
CA SER A 188 -22.65 -17.07 -2.77
C SER A 188 -21.24 -17.40 -3.27
N LEU A 189 -20.92 -17.01 -4.51
CA LEU A 189 -19.58 -17.18 -5.07
C LEU A 189 -18.54 -16.32 -4.36
N ALA A 190 -18.89 -15.11 -3.95
CA ALA A 190 -17.98 -14.21 -3.22
C ALA A 190 -17.55 -14.73 -1.84
N LEU A 191 -18.43 -15.51 -1.19
CA LEU A 191 -18.15 -16.21 0.05
C LEU A 191 -17.25 -17.44 -0.15
N TRP A 192 -17.13 -17.94 -1.39
CA TRP A 192 -16.28 -19.07 -1.68
C TRP A 192 -14.81 -18.62 -1.77
N GLU A 193 -14.09 -18.88 -0.69
CA GLU A 193 -12.65 -18.69 -0.61
C GLU A 193 -11.91 -19.84 -1.29
N ILE A 194 -11.19 -19.54 -2.36
CA ILE A 194 -10.48 -20.54 -3.18
C ILE A 194 -9.13 -20.91 -2.53
N ARG A 195 -8.52 -19.96 -1.82
CA ARG A 195 -7.19 -20.11 -1.24
C ARG A 195 -7.05 -19.27 0.03
N ASP A 196 -6.35 -19.83 1.00
CA ASP A 196 -5.93 -19.14 2.22
C ASP A 196 -4.80 -18.16 1.87
N PHE A 197 -5.23 -16.94 1.52
CA PHE A 197 -4.35 -15.87 1.12
C PHE A 197 -3.40 -15.47 2.26
N ASP A 198 -3.93 -15.45 3.48
CA ASP A 198 -3.21 -15.06 4.68
C ASP A 198 -2.03 -15.97 4.93
N LYS A 199 -2.18 -17.29 4.71
CA LYS A 199 -1.04 -18.23 4.77
C LYS A 199 0.05 -17.91 3.76
N THR A 200 -0.32 -17.54 2.52
CA THR A 200 0.66 -17.22 1.48
C THR A 200 1.37 -15.91 1.81
N ALA A 201 0.63 -14.88 2.21
CA ALA A 201 1.17 -13.61 2.66
C ALA A 201 2.09 -13.77 3.88
N GLN A 202 1.69 -14.55 4.88
CA GLN A 202 2.52 -14.87 6.05
C GLN A 202 3.79 -15.66 5.69
N THR A 203 3.72 -16.53 4.70
CA THR A 203 4.89 -17.30 4.26
C THR A 203 5.90 -16.38 3.56
N LEU A 204 5.41 -15.45 2.74
CA LEU A 204 6.24 -14.47 2.05
C LEU A 204 6.80 -13.41 3.02
N SER A 205 5.99 -12.93 3.95
CA SER A 205 6.41 -11.92 4.94
C SER A 205 7.53 -12.43 5.84
N LYS A 206 7.54 -13.74 6.15
CA LYS A 206 8.62 -14.41 6.90
C LYS A 206 9.97 -14.37 6.20
N GLN A 207 10.00 -14.16 4.89
CA GLN A 207 11.24 -14.06 4.11
C GLN A 207 11.80 -12.63 4.08
N GLY A 208 11.01 -11.64 4.49
CA GLY A 208 11.40 -10.24 4.53
C GLY A 208 12.38 -9.89 5.65
N PRO A 209 13.18 -8.82 5.51
CA PRO A 209 14.16 -8.40 6.52
C PRO A 209 13.49 -8.07 7.87
N TYR A 210 12.30 -7.46 7.86
CA TYR A 210 11.55 -7.17 9.08
C TYR A 210 11.25 -8.44 9.89
N SER A 211 10.76 -9.50 9.25
CA SER A 211 10.40 -10.74 9.95
C SER A 211 11.62 -11.63 10.22
N LEU A 212 12.60 -11.64 9.31
CA LEU A 212 13.79 -12.48 9.42
C LEU A 212 14.66 -12.07 10.61
N TYR A 213 14.74 -10.76 10.87
CA TYR A 213 15.56 -10.19 11.94
C TYR A 213 14.73 -9.62 13.11
N ASP A 214 13.41 -9.81 13.11
CA ASP A 214 12.45 -9.27 14.09
C ASP A 214 12.61 -7.75 14.31
N ILE A 215 12.79 -6.99 13.23
CA ILE A 215 13.04 -5.55 13.29
C ILE A 215 11.76 -4.82 13.64
N GLN A 216 11.79 -4.09 14.76
CA GLN A 216 10.68 -3.28 15.24
C GLN A 216 11.05 -1.80 15.09
N ILE A 217 10.39 -1.09 14.17
CA ILE A 217 10.62 0.35 13.97
C ILE A 217 9.88 1.18 15.02
N PRO A 218 10.43 2.34 15.44
CA PRO A 218 9.77 3.18 16.43
C PRO A 218 8.55 3.89 15.85
N LYS A 219 7.57 4.18 16.71
CA LYS A 219 6.37 4.95 16.34
C LYS A 219 6.64 6.45 16.42
N SER A 220 6.05 7.22 15.53
CA SER A 220 6.13 8.68 15.51
C SER A 220 4.81 9.31 15.06
N SER A 221 4.43 10.40 15.74
CA SER A 221 3.37 11.30 15.26
C SER A 221 3.87 12.26 14.18
N PHE A 222 5.19 12.38 14.01
CA PHE A 222 5.82 13.19 12.96
C PHE A 222 6.47 12.28 11.93
N TYR A 223 5.96 12.35 10.72
CA TYR A 223 6.52 11.63 9.60
C TYR A 223 6.26 12.39 8.31
N LEU A 224 7.18 12.23 7.38
CA LEU A 224 6.98 12.59 5.99
C LEU A 224 6.59 11.32 5.24
N LYS A 225 5.43 11.31 4.59
CA LYS A 225 5.09 10.26 3.64
C LYS A 225 6.06 10.39 2.46
N SER A 226 6.89 9.37 2.26
CA SER A 226 7.81 9.34 1.13
C SER A 226 7.03 9.13 -0.15
N GLU A 227 7.01 10.15 -1.02
CA GLU A 227 6.38 10.02 -2.35
C GLU A 227 7.20 9.12 -3.29
N SER A 228 8.51 8.94 -3.02
CA SER A 228 9.45 8.22 -3.88
C SER A 228 10.26 7.16 -3.10
N VAL A 229 9.57 6.23 -2.46
CA VAL A 229 10.15 5.02 -1.84
C VAL A 229 11.15 4.32 -2.79
N LEU A 230 10.89 4.41 -4.09
CA LEU A 230 11.67 3.80 -5.16
C LEU A 230 13.08 4.37 -5.34
N SER A 231 13.33 5.62 -4.93
CA SER A 231 14.64 6.29 -5.05
C SER A 231 15.46 6.25 -3.77
N MET A 232 14.87 5.84 -2.65
CA MET A 232 15.55 5.77 -1.37
C MET A 232 16.25 4.44 -1.20
N ASN A 233 17.53 4.48 -0.86
CA ASN A 233 18.21 3.27 -0.41
C ASN A 233 17.86 3.02 1.03
N GLU A 234 17.66 1.76 1.37
CA GLU A 234 17.44 1.38 2.75
C GLU A 234 18.60 0.61 3.29
N VAL A 235 18.99 1.01 4.49
CA VAL A 235 19.98 0.33 5.30
C VAL A 235 19.27 -0.09 6.57
N PHE A 236 19.12 -1.40 6.74
CA PHE A 236 18.57 -1.97 7.96
C PHE A 236 19.70 -2.11 8.97
N LEU A 237 19.51 -1.61 10.18
CA LEU A 237 20.45 -1.70 11.29
C LEU A 237 19.78 -2.46 12.43
N PHE A 238 20.39 -3.58 12.81
CA PHE A 238 19.89 -4.46 13.88
C PHE A 238 21.06 -5.16 14.58
N GLU A 239 20.79 -5.70 15.77
CA GLU A 239 21.77 -6.43 16.58
C GLU A 239 21.30 -7.87 16.80
N ASN A 240 21.89 -8.84 16.09
CA ASN A 240 21.60 -10.26 16.31
C ASN A 240 22.73 -11.20 15.83
N PRO A 241 23.60 -11.76 16.70
CA PRO A 241 24.00 -11.33 18.05
C PRO A 241 25.07 -10.21 18.03
N LYS A 242 25.45 -9.75 16.85
CA LYS A 242 26.40 -8.65 16.61
C LYS A 242 25.72 -7.57 15.76
N PRO A 243 26.22 -6.33 15.76
CA PRO A 243 25.81 -5.29 14.82
C PRO A 243 25.97 -5.73 13.37
N ARG A 244 24.88 -5.76 12.64
CA ARG A 244 24.86 -6.07 11.22
C ARG A 244 24.05 -5.02 10.47
N PHE A 245 24.31 -4.94 9.17
CA PHE A 245 23.42 -4.18 8.29
C PHE A 245 22.98 -5.04 7.13
N TYR A 246 21.76 -4.78 6.66
CA TYR A 246 21.22 -5.42 5.46
C TYR A 246 20.92 -4.36 4.42
N THR A 247 21.34 -4.62 3.17
CA THR A 247 20.92 -3.86 2.00
C THR A 247 20.24 -4.79 1.02
N TYR A 248 19.21 -4.30 0.33
CA TYR A 248 18.44 -5.13 -0.60
C TYR A 248 19.28 -5.74 -1.74
N TRP A 249 20.34 -5.06 -2.18
CA TRP A 249 21.11 -5.47 -3.36
C TRP A 249 22.22 -6.47 -3.06
N GLN A 250 22.72 -6.51 -1.83
CA GLN A 250 23.89 -7.32 -1.48
C GLN A 250 23.63 -8.30 -0.32
N GLY A 251 22.51 -8.14 0.38
CA GLY A 251 22.13 -9.00 1.50
C GLY A 251 22.69 -8.49 2.83
N GLU A 252 23.00 -9.43 3.71
CA GLU A 252 23.50 -9.17 5.06
C GLU A 252 25.02 -9.00 5.07
N HIS A 253 25.50 -7.98 5.76
CA HIS A 253 26.90 -7.64 5.87
C HIS A 253 27.26 -7.18 7.28
N GLU A 254 28.53 -7.34 7.64
CA GLU A 254 29.05 -6.76 8.87
C GLU A 254 29.27 -5.25 8.69
N LEU A 255 29.00 -4.44 9.72
CA LEU A 255 29.15 -2.97 9.72
C LEU A 255 30.50 -2.48 9.18
N HIS A 256 31.55 -3.27 9.35
CA HIS A 256 32.88 -2.94 8.88
C HIS A 256 32.99 -2.91 7.34
N GLU A 257 32.12 -3.61 6.62
CA GLU A 257 32.05 -3.69 5.15
C GLU A 257 31.19 -2.59 4.50
N PHE A 258 30.42 -1.84 5.30
CA PHE A 258 29.46 -0.85 4.77
C PHE A 258 30.08 0.12 3.75
N TYR A 259 31.29 0.58 4.02
CA TYR A 259 31.95 1.58 3.20
C TYR A 259 32.25 1.11 1.77
N SER A 260 32.81 -0.09 1.60
CA SER A 260 33.15 -0.63 0.27
C SER A 260 31.89 -0.87 -0.56
N ILE A 261 30.79 -1.22 0.11
CA ILE A 261 29.49 -1.50 -0.50
C ILE A 261 28.79 -0.20 -0.89
N TYR A 262 28.75 0.76 0.02
CA TYR A 262 28.01 2.01 -0.16
C TYR A 262 28.65 2.91 -1.23
N THR A 263 29.98 3.06 -1.20
CA THR A 263 30.70 3.92 -2.16
C THR A 263 30.61 3.42 -3.61
N TYR A 264 30.53 2.11 -3.81
CA TYR A 264 30.48 1.52 -5.15
C TYR A 264 29.14 1.75 -5.86
N HIS A 265 28.04 1.91 -5.10
CA HIS A 265 26.68 1.95 -5.66
C HIS A 265 25.95 3.30 -5.51
N HIS A 266 26.33 4.20 -4.61
CA HIS A 266 25.46 5.32 -4.18
C HIS A 266 25.78 6.74 -4.66
N TRP A 267 26.70 6.93 -5.60
CA TRP A 267 26.95 8.24 -6.24
C TRP A 267 25.75 8.87 -7.00
N ARG A 268 24.58 8.22 -7.09
CA ARG A 268 23.43 8.70 -7.90
C ARG A 268 22.08 8.80 -7.20
N SER A 269 21.94 8.35 -5.96
CA SER A 269 20.68 8.42 -5.20
C SER A 269 20.77 9.50 -4.13
N SER A 270 19.82 10.44 -4.12
CA SER A 270 19.88 11.64 -3.28
C SER A 270 19.50 11.41 -1.80
N GLU A 271 18.92 10.26 -1.44
CA GLU A 271 18.31 10.05 -0.12
C GLU A 271 18.49 8.61 0.38
N THR A 272 18.89 8.45 1.65
CA THR A 272 19.04 7.14 2.30
C THR A 272 18.15 7.05 3.54
N ARG A 273 17.40 5.97 3.65
CA ARG A 273 16.53 5.66 4.78
C ARG A 273 17.19 4.59 5.65
N LEU A 274 17.32 4.89 6.93
CA LEU A 274 17.85 4.00 7.94
C LEU A 274 16.67 3.32 8.64
N VAL A 275 16.56 2.01 8.47
CA VAL A 275 15.58 1.19 9.20
C VAL A 275 16.28 0.67 10.44
N VAL A 276 16.11 1.40 11.55
CA VAL A 276 16.81 1.13 12.81
C VAL A 276 15.88 0.38 13.73
N ASP A 277 16.32 -0.80 14.20
CA ASP A 277 15.60 -1.54 15.21
C ASP A 277 15.48 -0.72 16.51
N ARG A 278 14.31 -0.72 17.14
CA ARG A 278 14.04 0.07 18.35
C ARG A 278 14.97 -0.31 19.52
N ASP A 279 15.37 -1.58 19.58
CA ASP A 279 16.17 -2.13 20.67
C ASP A 279 17.67 -2.05 20.36
N LEU A 280 18.06 -1.51 19.18
CA LEU A 280 19.45 -1.28 18.80
C LEU A 280 20.18 -0.40 19.82
N SER A 281 21.38 -0.81 20.24
CA SER A 281 22.23 0.05 21.07
C SER A 281 22.63 1.34 20.34
N MET A 282 22.50 2.46 21.04
CA MET A 282 22.97 3.76 20.54
C MET A 282 24.47 3.78 20.28
N ARG A 283 25.29 3.01 21.01
CA ARG A 283 26.73 2.86 20.69
C ARG A 283 26.94 2.39 19.25
N THR A 284 26.16 1.41 18.81
CA THR A 284 26.23 0.86 17.45
C THR A 284 25.77 1.89 16.42
N LEU A 285 24.66 2.60 16.70
CA LEU A 285 24.16 3.64 15.82
C LEU A 285 25.15 4.81 15.68
N ILE A 286 25.76 5.24 16.79
CA ILE A 286 26.79 6.28 16.82
C ILE A 286 28.02 5.83 16.03
N ALA A 287 28.50 4.60 16.25
CA ALA A 287 29.63 4.05 15.49
C ALA A 287 29.33 3.98 13.99
N PHE A 288 28.11 3.61 13.61
CA PHE A 288 27.65 3.66 12.22
C PHE A 288 27.69 5.09 11.70
N HIS A 289 27.07 6.06 12.39
CA HIS A 289 27.04 7.45 11.96
C HIS A 289 28.44 8.04 11.83
N GLN A 290 29.34 7.83 12.79
CA GLN A 290 30.73 8.30 12.72
C GLN A 290 31.43 7.77 11.48
N LYS A 291 31.29 6.47 11.20
CA LYS A 291 31.92 5.87 10.03
C LYS A 291 31.33 6.39 8.71
N VAL A 292 30.01 6.46 8.63
CA VAL A 292 29.30 6.93 7.42
C VAL A 292 29.54 8.41 7.17
N MET A 293 29.63 9.21 8.23
CA MET A 293 29.80 10.65 8.14
C MET A 293 31.19 11.08 7.72
N VAL A 294 32.24 10.42 8.23
CA VAL A 294 33.63 10.69 7.84
C VAL A 294 33.78 10.74 6.31
N ASP A 295 33.06 9.87 5.61
CA ASP A 295 33.27 9.67 4.19
C ASP A 295 32.23 10.31 3.27
N ILE A 296 31.03 10.65 3.79
CA ILE A 296 29.91 11.16 2.99
C ILE A 296 29.56 12.57 3.47
N ASN A 297 30.12 13.57 2.78
CA ASN A 297 30.10 14.96 3.25
C ASN A 297 28.70 15.55 3.51
N THR A 298 27.62 15.08 2.85
CA THR A 298 26.24 15.54 3.10
C THR A 298 25.20 14.62 2.43
N CYS A 299 24.86 13.47 2.99
CA CYS A 299 23.68 12.72 2.54
C CYS A 299 22.54 12.88 3.56
N PRO A 300 21.35 13.35 3.16
CA PRO A 300 20.20 13.40 4.07
C PRO A 300 19.80 11.97 4.43
N PHE A 301 19.76 11.71 5.74
CA PHE A 301 19.27 10.46 6.29
C PHE A 301 17.84 10.63 6.80
N PHE A 302 17.05 9.58 6.63
CA PHE A 302 15.71 9.50 7.20
C PHE A 302 15.65 8.27 8.09
N TYR A 303 15.12 8.37 9.31
CA TYR A 303 14.75 7.14 10.04
C TYR A 303 13.40 6.65 9.53
N ALA A 304 13.29 5.35 9.29
CA ALA A 304 12.00 4.71 9.06
C ALA A 304 11.21 4.70 10.37
N VAL A 305 9.94 5.13 10.32
CA VAL A 305 9.07 5.20 11.50
C VAL A 305 7.72 4.61 11.22
N GLN A 306 7.04 4.17 12.28
CA GLN A 306 5.65 3.80 12.21
C GLN A 306 4.73 5.00 12.51
N ALA A 307 3.77 5.32 11.65
CA ALA A 307 2.79 6.39 11.93
C ALA A 307 1.95 6.05 13.17
N SER A 308 1.84 6.99 14.13
CA SER A 308 1.08 6.76 15.37
C SER A 308 -0.43 6.91 15.21
N ASP A 309 -0.87 7.66 14.20
CA ASP A 309 -2.24 8.09 13.93
C ASP A 309 -2.98 7.20 12.91
N GLU A 310 -2.28 6.30 12.21
CA GLU A 310 -2.90 5.37 11.26
C GLU A 310 -3.69 4.29 12.02
N LEU A 311 -4.99 4.59 12.24
CA LEU A 311 -6.00 3.61 12.64
C LEU A 311 -6.21 2.59 11.51
N GLY A 312 -5.39 1.53 11.52
CA GLY A 312 -5.81 0.22 11.01
C GLY A 312 -5.74 -0.04 9.51
N SER A 313 -4.94 0.68 8.71
CA SER A 313 -4.76 0.36 7.28
C SER A 313 -3.41 -0.30 6.96
N PHE A 314 -3.42 -1.63 7.08
CA PHE A 314 -2.87 -2.65 6.17
C PHE A 314 -1.42 -2.73 5.69
N GLN A 315 -0.53 -1.81 6.03
CA GLN A 315 0.90 -2.09 5.93
C GLN A 315 1.59 -1.53 7.18
N PRO A 316 2.64 -2.17 7.74
CA PRO A 316 3.62 -1.41 8.48
C PRO A 316 3.91 -0.19 7.62
N SER A 317 3.81 1.02 8.16
CA SER A 317 3.98 2.24 7.38
C SER A 317 5.44 2.36 6.95
N VAL A 318 5.85 1.53 6.00
CA VAL A 318 7.22 1.40 5.49
C VAL A 318 7.65 2.74 4.86
N HIS A 319 6.69 3.60 4.52
CA HIS A 319 6.90 4.83 3.78
C HIS A 319 6.92 6.10 4.66
N CYS A 320 6.94 5.96 5.98
CA CYS A 320 7.00 7.10 6.89
C CYS A 320 8.45 7.38 7.28
N ASN A 321 8.90 8.60 6.98
CA ASN A 321 10.26 9.03 7.20
C ASN A 321 10.32 10.13 8.26
N PHE A 322 11.21 9.97 9.23
CA PHE A 322 11.60 11.03 10.14
C PHE A 322 12.87 11.71 9.60
N PRO A 323 12.78 12.96 9.08
CA PRO A 323 13.90 13.62 8.42
C PRO A 323 14.96 14.03 9.42
N ILE A 324 16.22 13.69 9.12
CA ILE A 324 17.35 14.04 9.98
C ILE A 324 18.48 14.63 9.16
N TRP A 325 19.03 15.70 9.71
CA TRP A 325 20.26 16.29 9.22
C TRP A 325 21.34 16.01 10.25
N ILE A 326 22.21 15.07 9.92
CA ILE A 326 23.39 14.79 10.73
C ILE A 326 24.52 15.58 10.08
N TRP A 327 25.32 16.25 10.89
CA TRP A 327 26.46 17.04 10.42
C TRP A 327 27.76 16.36 10.85
N ASN A 328 28.67 16.14 9.90
CA ASN A 328 29.99 15.55 10.18
C ASN A 328 30.90 16.60 10.82
N TYR A 329 31.17 16.49 12.11
CA TYR A 329 31.97 17.46 12.88
C TYR A 329 33.17 16.84 13.59
N ASN A 330 33.84 15.87 12.98
CA ASN A 330 35.09 15.28 13.51
C ASN A 330 36.30 16.26 13.55
N HIS A 331 36.10 17.55 13.30
CA HIS A 331 37.16 18.57 13.22
C HIS A 331 37.01 19.75 14.20
N PHE A 332 35.97 19.80 15.03
CA PHE A 332 35.81 20.86 16.02
C PHE A 332 35.93 20.32 17.43
N ASP A 333 36.98 20.78 18.12
CA ASP A 333 37.13 20.60 19.57
C ASP A 333 36.28 21.67 20.27
N PHE A 334 35.07 21.29 20.71
CA PHE A 334 34.12 22.23 21.32
C PHE A 334 34.51 22.64 22.75
N ASP A 335 35.47 21.95 23.35
CA ASP A 335 36.06 22.39 24.61
C ASP A 335 37.08 23.54 24.39
N GLY A 336 37.38 23.92 23.13
CA GLY A 336 38.34 24.99 22.80
C GLY A 336 38.09 25.88 21.58
N ILE A 337 37.16 25.58 20.66
CA ILE A 337 36.92 26.34 19.42
C ILE A 337 35.44 26.74 19.25
N GLU A 338 35.21 27.95 18.72
CA GLU A 338 33.91 28.54 18.42
C GLU A 338 32.97 27.57 17.68
N SER A 339 31.94 27.10 18.38
CA SER A 339 30.83 26.36 17.78
C SER A 339 30.19 27.19 16.64
N PRO A 340 29.84 26.58 15.50
CA PRO A 340 29.02 27.27 14.49
C PRO A 340 27.63 27.67 15.03
N PHE A 341 27.22 27.05 16.14
CA PHE A 341 26.01 27.39 16.87
C PHE A 341 26.35 28.34 18.02
N ARG A 342 25.67 29.49 18.08
CA ARG A 342 25.81 30.44 19.20
C ARG A 342 25.35 29.85 20.53
N LYS A 343 24.44 28.87 20.49
CA LYS A 343 23.88 28.19 21.66
C LYS A 343 23.86 26.68 21.44
N VAL A 344 24.46 25.92 22.34
CA VAL A 344 24.41 24.44 22.32
C VAL A 344 23.49 23.99 23.44
N ILE A 345 22.48 23.20 23.09
CA ILE A 345 21.54 22.60 24.05
C ILE A 345 22.03 21.19 24.31
N ARG A 346 22.52 20.93 25.52
CA ARG A 346 23.04 19.64 25.94
C ARG A 346 21.92 18.77 26.47
N ILE A 347 21.83 17.54 25.97
CA ILE A 347 20.80 16.55 26.32
C ILE A 347 21.50 15.27 26.74
N GLU A 348 21.29 14.84 27.98
CA GLU A 348 21.80 13.57 28.50
C GLU A 348 20.65 12.66 28.94
N PRO A 349 20.80 11.34 28.80
CA PRO A 349 19.78 10.41 29.29
C PRO A 349 19.79 10.38 30.83
N LEU A 350 18.59 10.34 31.43
CA LEU A 350 18.43 10.10 32.86
C LEU A 350 17.66 8.79 33.10
N ASP A 351 16.45 8.69 32.53
CA ASP A 351 15.65 7.47 32.48
C ASP A 351 14.71 7.48 31.25
N SER A 352 13.77 6.54 31.14
CA SER A 352 12.90 6.40 29.98
C SER A 352 11.94 7.58 29.73
N ASN A 353 11.67 8.38 30.77
CA ASN A 353 10.71 9.50 30.75
C ASN A 353 11.35 10.85 31.12
N HIS A 354 12.61 10.85 31.57
CA HIS A 354 13.34 12.05 31.97
C HIS A 354 14.70 12.16 31.27
N ILE A 355 15.13 13.39 31.03
CA ILE A 355 16.44 13.73 30.49
C ILE A 355 17.09 14.81 31.34
N LEU A 356 18.41 14.98 31.22
CA LEU A 356 19.11 16.16 31.71
C LEU A 356 19.23 17.18 30.57
N LEU A 357 18.53 18.30 30.67
CA LEU A 357 18.63 19.43 29.75
C LEU A 357 19.61 20.45 30.34
N ASN A 358 20.78 20.60 29.73
CA ASN A 358 21.88 21.41 30.26
C ASN A 358 22.28 21.07 31.72
N GLY A 359 22.09 19.80 32.12
CA GLY A 359 22.38 19.31 33.47
C GLY A 359 21.20 19.33 34.44
N GLU A 360 20.05 19.91 34.06
CA GLU A 360 18.84 19.93 34.89
C GLU A 360 17.87 18.82 34.48
N PRO A 361 17.28 18.06 35.44
CA PRO A 361 16.33 17.00 35.14
C PRO A 361 15.00 17.57 34.62
N VAL A 362 14.53 17.03 33.51
CA VAL A 362 13.32 17.46 32.79
C VAL A 362 12.49 16.25 32.39
N ASP A 363 11.19 16.30 32.68
CA ASP A 363 10.19 15.36 32.14
C ASP A 363 10.04 15.59 30.62
N LEU A 364 10.11 14.52 29.83
CA LEU A 364 9.99 14.58 28.37
C LEU A 364 8.69 15.26 27.91
N ASN A 365 7.59 15.13 28.65
CA ASN A 365 6.31 15.77 28.31
C ASN A 365 6.37 17.31 28.46
N LEU A 366 7.29 17.82 29.27
CA LEU A 366 7.52 19.26 29.48
C LEU A 366 8.60 19.82 28.55
N LEU A 367 9.36 18.95 27.88
CA LEU A 367 10.45 19.35 26.99
C LEU A 367 9.99 20.33 25.91
N PRO A 368 8.81 20.16 25.26
CA PRO A 368 8.37 21.12 24.26
C PRO A 368 8.20 22.54 24.78
N MET A 369 7.63 22.70 25.98
CA MET A 369 7.45 24.01 26.58
C MET A 369 8.80 24.68 26.91
N LEU A 370 9.72 23.91 27.50
CA LEU A 370 11.03 24.43 27.91
C LEU A 370 11.90 24.82 26.71
N LEU A 371 11.90 23.99 25.64
CA LEU A 371 12.64 24.32 24.43
C LEU A 371 12.10 25.57 23.74
N MET A 372 10.80 25.86 23.82
CA MET A 372 10.25 27.09 23.27
C MET A 372 10.85 28.35 23.93
N ASP A 373 11.09 28.33 25.23
CA ASP A 373 11.68 29.46 25.95
C ASP A 373 13.16 29.62 25.60
N VAL A 374 13.88 28.49 25.48
CA VAL A 374 15.31 28.47 25.15
C VAL A 374 15.59 28.92 23.71
N ILE A 375 14.69 28.62 22.77
CA ILE A 375 14.89 28.84 21.32
C ILE A 375 14.40 30.23 20.85
N GLN A 376 13.53 30.92 21.61
CA GLN A 376 12.99 32.23 21.22
C GLN A 376 14.06 33.32 20.94
N GLU A 377 15.29 33.15 21.44
CA GLU A 377 16.39 34.12 21.37
C GLU A 377 17.00 34.35 19.96
N ARG A 378 16.41 33.83 18.87
CA ARG A 378 16.82 34.07 17.46
C ARG A 378 18.31 33.79 17.16
N THR A 379 18.96 32.93 17.92
CA THR A 379 20.33 32.48 17.67
C THR A 379 20.33 31.13 16.97
N SER A 380 21.34 30.84 16.14
CA SER A 380 21.60 29.47 15.69
C SER A 380 21.83 28.58 16.90
N PHE A 381 21.13 27.45 16.98
CA PHE A 381 21.28 26.49 18.06
C PHE A 381 21.50 25.07 17.52
N GLY A 382 22.21 24.26 18.29
CA GLY A 382 22.44 22.84 18.01
C GLY A 382 22.11 21.98 19.23
N PHE A 383 21.73 20.73 19.01
CA PHE A 383 21.50 19.76 20.08
C PHE A 383 22.70 18.83 20.21
N HIS A 384 23.24 18.72 21.42
CA HIS A 384 24.35 17.82 21.75
C HIS A 384 23.84 16.67 22.62
N PHE A 385 23.84 15.46 22.07
CA PHE A 385 23.41 14.25 22.77
C PHE A 385 24.61 13.58 23.46
N LYS A 386 24.82 13.87 24.74
CA LYS A 386 25.95 13.34 25.51
C LYS A 386 25.57 12.09 26.30
N ASN A 387 26.49 11.12 26.41
CA ASN A 387 26.34 9.88 27.19
C ASN A 387 25.19 8.96 26.74
N TRP A 388 24.80 9.04 25.47
CA TRP A 388 23.74 8.20 24.91
C TRP A 388 24.20 6.79 24.52
N ASP A 389 25.50 6.49 24.52
CA ASP A 389 26.05 5.21 24.04
C ASP A 389 25.54 3.98 24.79
N GLN A 390 25.08 4.14 26.03
CA GLN A 390 24.54 3.06 26.86
C GLN A 390 23.03 2.86 26.70
N GLN A 391 22.34 3.70 25.93
CA GLN A 391 20.88 3.66 25.76
C GLN A 391 20.47 2.87 24.52
N HIS A 392 19.17 2.54 24.46
CA HIS A 392 18.55 1.99 23.26
C HIS A 392 18.05 3.09 22.33
N PHE A 393 17.97 2.76 21.03
CA PHE A 393 17.50 3.69 20.00
C PHE A 393 16.09 4.21 20.28
N GLN A 394 15.18 3.39 20.82
CA GLN A 394 13.83 3.83 21.13
C GLN A 394 13.78 5.02 22.09
N ASP A 395 14.59 5.01 23.15
CA ASP A 395 14.58 6.08 24.15
C ASP A 395 15.16 7.36 23.59
N TYR A 396 16.23 7.26 22.81
CA TYR A 396 16.78 8.37 22.04
C TYR A 396 15.74 8.94 21.07
N PHE A 397 15.03 8.07 20.35
CA PHE A 397 14.06 8.46 19.35
C PHE A 397 12.84 9.18 19.94
N LYS A 398 12.39 8.82 21.15
CA LYS A 398 11.35 9.58 21.88
C LYS A 398 11.76 11.03 22.10
N VAL A 399 13.01 11.26 22.49
CA VAL A 399 13.52 12.63 22.69
C VAL A 399 13.55 13.40 21.37
N LEU A 400 13.94 12.74 20.27
CA LEU A 400 13.90 13.35 18.94
C LEU A 400 12.49 13.78 18.53
N ILE A 401 11.48 12.95 18.80
CA ILE A 401 10.08 13.28 18.55
C ILE A 401 9.70 14.54 19.31
N GLU A 402 9.99 14.62 20.61
CA GLU A 402 9.61 15.79 21.42
C GLU A 402 10.35 17.06 21.00
N ILE A 403 11.64 16.98 20.67
CA ILE A 403 12.36 18.10 20.08
C ILE A 403 11.68 18.55 18.79
N ARG A 404 11.31 17.60 17.92
CA ARG A 404 10.64 17.92 16.66
C ARG A 404 9.29 18.59 16.88
N SER A 405 8.47 18.08 17.80
CA SER A 405 7.22 18.70 18.25
C SER A 405 7.42 20.18 18.60
N SER A 406 8.48 20.45 19.38
CA SER A 406 8.85 21.79 19.84
C SER A 406 9.13 22.74 18.67
N LEU A 407 9.93 22.27 17.70
CA LEU A 407 10.31 23.04 16.52
C LEU A 407 9.10 23.34 15.62
N GLU A 408 8.16 22.41 15.49
CA GLU A 408 6.94 22.63 14.71
C GLU A 408 6.01 23.64 15.39
N LEU A 409 5.82 23.55 16.71
CA LEU A 409 5.08 24.55 17.48
C LEU A 409 5.69 25.96 17.33
N LEU A 410 7.02 26.07 17.30
CA LEU A 410 7.71 27.33 17.06
C LEU A 410 7.49 27.85 15.63
N SER A 411 7.53 26.97 14.63
CA SER A 411 7.29 27.33 13.23
C SER A 411 5.88 27.89 13.00
N ILE A 412 4.87 27.36 13.70
CA ILE A 412 3.49 27.85 13.65
C ILE A 412 3.38 29.25 14.26
N LYS A 413 4.05 29.49 15.41
CA LYS A 413 4.01 30.80 16.08
C LYS A 413 4.77 31.90 15.33
N SER A 414 5.77 31.55 14.53
CA SER A 414 6.58 32.52 13.76
C SER A 414 6.80 32.10 12.31
N PRO A 415 5.81 32.30 11.42
CA PRO A 415 5.86 31.87 10.02
C PRO A 415 6.89 32.62 9.16
N LYS A 416 7.51 33.69 9.69
CA LYS A 416 8.63 34.39 9.03
C LYS A 416 9.97 33.66 9.16
N HIS A 417 10.03 32.56 9.91
CA HIS A 417 11.26 31.79 10.09
C HIS A 417 11.30 30.60 9.12
N GLN A 418 12.43 30.47 8.42
CA GLN A 418 12.76 29.31 7.60
C GLN A 418 12.63 28.01 8.41
N LYS A 419 12.34 26.90 7.72
CA LYS A 419 12.24 25.54 8.30
C LYS A 419 13.40 25.29 9.26
N TYR A 420 13.14 25.22 10.57
CA TYR A 420 14.11 24.78 11.55
C TYR A 420 14.59 23.37 11.16
N GLN A 421 15.88 23.23 10.88
CA GLN A 421 16.52 21.94 10.61
C GLN A 421 17.03 21.38 11.94
N LEU A 422 16.72 20.10 12.18
CA LEU A 422 17.22 19.37 13.33
C LEU A 422 18.63 18.86 13.01
N TRP A 423 19.62 19.49 13.62
CA TRP A 423 21.02 19.08 13.54
C TRP A 423 21.36 18.19 14.72
N LEU A 424 21.72 16.93 14.46
CA LEU A 424 22.06 15.95 15.49
C LEU A 424 23.58 15.84 15.63
N TRP A 425 24.04 15.80 16.89
CA TRP A 425 25.44 15.61 17.26
C TRP A 425 25.53 14.64 18.45
N PHE A 426 26.47 13.69 18.38
CA PHE A 426 26.67 12.59 19.31
C PHE A 426 28.09 12.62 19.90
#